data_AF-A0A1Y6CKB7-F1
#
_entry.id   AF-A0A1Y6CKB7-F1
#
_cell.length_a   1.000
_cell.length_b   1.000
_cell.length_c   1.000
_cell.angle_alpha   90.00
_cell.angle_beta   90.00
_cell.angle_gamma   90.00
#
_symmetry.space_group_name_H-M   'P 1'
#
loop_
_entity.id
_entity.type
_entity.pdbx_description
1 polymer ?
#
loop_
_entity_poly.entity_id
_entity_poly.type
_entity_poly.pdbx_seq_one_letter_code
_entity_poly.pdbx_strand_id
1 'polypeptide(L)'
;MTATNLFSTARDLSNGHRICTGMVNHAEAWAERNGLSLILHGDLTGLPEVNASYRHLGWFGLMPMFNPARFEGGEAFWIEGRDRDGRCLTVQAARHYHLNGSLTEALEDLSLFYSPHERASAGESCTCTVPEAETITGSLVYSGSTFAHPDLRGRGVAKVMPRLSRALAWLLWRQRTTISMVDPVLIEKGVVAAYGYRRIGRDIIWRGSVDQGDLDLALIWMDEEEAMADASRIIESAEARV
;
A
#
# COMPACT_ATOMS: atom_id res chain seq x y z
N MET A 1 10.65 0.03 33.57
CA MET A 1 10.45 1.31 32.84
C MET A 1 11.79 1.73 32.27
N THR A 2 12.07 1.30 31.04
CA THR A 2 13.33 1.58 30.34
C THR A 2 13.26 2.98 29.74
N ALA A 3 14.14 3.87 30.17
CA ALA A 3 14.24 5.22 29.63
C ALA A 3 14.56 5.16 28.13
N THR A 4 13.60 5.56 27.30
CA THR A 4 13.80 5.67 25.85
C THR A 4 14.60 6.94 25.59
N ASN A 5 15.78 6.79 24.99
CA ASN A 5 16.71 7.89 24.74
C ASN A 5 16.16 8.84 23.67
N LEU A 6 15.60 9.97 24.09
CA LEU A 6 15.00 11.01 23.23
C LEU A 6 15.92 11.47 22.08
N PHE A 7 17.24 11.41 22.26
CA PHE A 7 18.22 11.77 21.22
C PHE A 7 18.37 10.71 20.11
N SER A 8 18.12 9.44 20.43
CA SER A 8 18.09 8.37 19.42
C SER A 8 16.88 8.56 18.52
N THR A 9 15.71 8.82 19.11
CA THR A 9 14.48 9.09 18.38
C THR A 9 14.63 10.32 17.50
N ALA A 10 15.18 11.44 17.99
CA ALA A 10 15.37 12.63 17.16
C ALA A 10 16.31 12.43 15.95
N ARG A 11 17.38 11.64 16.09
CA ARG A 11 18.28 11.28 14.98
C ARG A 11 17.64 10.29 14.00
N ASP A 12 16.86 9.36 14.52
CA ASP A 12 16.14 8.39 13.69
C ASP A 12 15.05 9.09 12.86
N LEU A 13 14.36 10.07 13.47
CA LEU A 13 13.39 10.90 12.78
C LEU A 13 14.01 11.78 11.68
N SER A 14 15.23 12.30 11.88
CA SER A 14 15.92 13.08 10.84
C SER A 14 16.44 12.17 9.72
N ASN A 15 16.84 10.94 10.03
CA ASN A 15 17.26 9.96 9.03
C ASN A 15 16.08 9.41 8.21
N GLY A 16 14.98 9.02 8.86
CA GLY A 16 13.76 8.54 8.20
C GLY A 16 13.17 9.60 7.26
N HIS A 17 13.14 10.87 7.69
CA HIS A 17 12.72 11.97 6.83
C HIS A 17 13.62 12.11 5.59
N ARG A 18 14.95 12.06 5.77
CA ARG A 18 15.90 12.10 4.65
C ARG A 18 15.71 10.94 3.68
N ILE A 19 15.53 9.72 4.17
CA ILE A 19 15.32 8.52 3.35
C ILE A 19 14.01 8.65 2.56
N CYS A 20 12.92 9.04 3.21
CA CYS A 20 11.62 9.17 2.55
C CYS A 20 11.64 10.27 1.49
N THR A 21 12.23 11.43 1.77
CA THR A 21 12.42 12.51 0.78
C THR A 21 13.32 12.05 -0.38
N GLY A 22 14.37 11.28 -0.10
CA GLY A 22 15.20 10.65 -1.14
C GLY A 22 14.40 9.70 -2.04
N MET A 23 13.46 8.94 -1.47
CA MET A 23 12.58 8.05 -2.23
C MET A 23 11.60 8.83 -3.11
N VAL A 24 11.08 9.97 -2.64
CA VAL A 24 10.25 10.88 -3.44
C VAL A 24 11.04 11.38 -4.66
N ASN A 25 12.23 11.94 -4.44
CA ASN A 25 13.10 12.42 -5.51
C ASN A 25 13.47 11.31 -6.50
N HIS A 26 13.76 10.11 -6.00
CA HIS A 26 14.04 8.95 -6.84
C HIS A 26 12.85 8.59 -7.74
N ALA A 27 11.63 8.63 -7.19
CA ALA A 27 10.42 8.31 -7.93
C ALA A 27 10.08 9.39 -8.97
N GLU A 28 10.28 10.67 -8.65
CA GLU A 28 10.11 11.77 -9.61
C GLU A 28 11.09 11.64 -10.79
N ALA A 29 12.37 11.38 -10.51
CA ALA A 29 13.36 11.15 -11.56
C ALA A 29 13.03 9.90 -12.39
N TRP A 30 12.50 8.84 -11.77
CA TRP A 30 12.00 7.67 -12.49
C TRP A 30 10.81 8.02 -13.40
N ALA A 31 9.86 8.81 -12.90
CA ALA A 31 8.69 9.22 -13.65
C ALA A 31 9.10 10.06 -14.87
N GLU A 32 9.97 11.05 -14.69
CA GLU A 32 10.49 11.90 -15.77
C GLU A 32 11.14 11.08 -16.89
N ARG A 33 12.03 10.13 -16.54
CA ARG A 33 12.66 9.23 -17.52
C ARG A 33 11.67 8.35 -18.27
N ASN A 34 10.48 8.13 -17.71
CA ASN A 34 9.41 7.36 -18.33
C ASN A 34 8.35 8.25 -18.99
N GLY A 35 8.56 9.58 -19.06
CA GLY A 35 7.62 10.52 -19.65
C GLY A 35 6.34 10.70 -18.83
N LEU A 36 6.43 10.50 -17.51
CA LEU A 36 5.31 10.58 -16.58
C LEU A 36 5.40 11.82 -15.69
N SER A 37 4.25 12.36 -15.32
CA SER A 37 4.08 13.25 -14.17
C SER A 37 3.38 12.49 -13.05
N LEU A 38 3.89 12.62 -11.81
CA LEU A 38 3.26 12.03 -10.63
C LEU A 38 2.35 13.06 -9.96
N ILE A 39 1.12 12.65 -9.65
CA ILE A 39 0.10 13.47 -9.01
C ILE A 39 -0.33 12.79 -7.73
N LEU A 40 -0.25 13.49 -6.60
CA LEU A 40 -0.75 13.02 -5.31
C LEU A 40 -2.15 13.55 -5.09
N HIS A 41 -3.11 12.63 -4.93
CA HIS A 41 -4.50 12.92 -4.60
C HIS A 41 -4.72 12.63 -3.12
N GLY A 42 -5.13 13.63 -2.33
CA GLY A 42 -5.30 13.54 -0.87
C GLY A 42 -6.62 12.92 -0.39
N ASP A 43 -7.41 12.37 -1.32
CA ASP A 43 -8.62 11.61 -1.06
C ASP A 43 -8.78 10.51 -2.12
N LEU A 44 -9.79 9.64 -1.95
CA LEU A 44 -10.05 8.52 -2.87
C LEU A 44 -11.20 8.77 -3.86
N THR A 45 -11.73 9.99 -3.96
CA THR A 45 -12.95 10.29 -4.72
C THR A 45 -12.81 10.03 -6.22
N GLY A 46 -11.65 10.34 -6.82
CA GLY A 46 -11.38 10.11 -8.24
C GLY A 46 -10.93 8.68 -8.59
N LEU A 47 -10.53 7.88 -7.60
CA LEU A 47 -9.94 6.55 -7.84
C LEU A 47 -10.93 5.56 -8.48
N PRO A 48 -12.23 5.50 -8.13
CA PRO A 48 -13.21 4.61 -8.78
C PRO A 48 -13.37 4.84 -10.28
N GLU A 49 -13.43 6.10 -10.73
CA GLU A 49 -13.58 6.43 -12.15
C GLU A 49 -12.35 6.00 -12.96
N VAL A 50 -11.15 6.26 -12.40
CA VAL A 50 -9.89 5.82 -13.01
C VAL A 50 -9.81 4.29 -13.03
N ASN A 51 -10.12 3.60 -11.92
CA ASN A 51 -10.13 2.14 -11.90
C ASN A 51 -11.08 1.57 -12.95
N ALA A 52 -12.32 2.06 -13.03
CA ALA A 52 -13.32 1.64 -14.01
C ALA A 52 -12.82 1.77 -15.45
N SER A 53 -12.18 2.90 -15.78
CA SER A 53 -11.64 3.20 -17.11
C SER A 53 -10.58 2.19 -17.57
N TYR A 54 -9.86 1.55 -16.64
CA TYR A 54 -8.74 0.67 -16.94
C TYR A 54 -8.98 -0.81 -16.54
N ARG A 55 -10.16 -1.19 -16.04
CA ARG A 55 -10.52 -2.59 -15.72
C ARG A 55 -10.30 -3.54 -16.89
N HIS A 56 -10.60 -3.08 -18.11
CA HIS A 56 -10.45 -3.87 -19.33
C HIS A 56 -8.99 -4.27 -19.64
N LEU A 57 -8.00 -3.62 -19.01
CA LEU A 57 -6.58 -3.97 -19.11
C LEU A 57 -6.10 -4.93 -18.00
N GLY A 58 -7.03 -5.47 -17.21
CA GLY A 58 -6.73 -6.41 -16.14
C GLY A 58 -6.40 -5.76 -14.80
N TRP A 59 -6.74 -4.47 -14.59
CA TRP A 59 -6.72 -3.91 -13.25
C TRP A 59 -7.83 -4.55 -12.42
N PHE A 60 -7.46 -5.12 -11.27
CA PHE A 60 -8.38 -5.64 -10.29
C PHE A 60 -9.34 -4.55 -9.79
N GLY A 61 -10.55 -4.95 -9.40
CA GLY A 61 -11.51 -4.00 -8.84
C GLY A 61 -11.00 -3.42 -7.52
N LEU A 62 -11.47 -2.23 -7.18
CA LEU A 62 -11.15 -1.64 -5.89
C LEU A 62 -11.64 -2.55 -4.76
N MET A 63 -10.76 -2.81 -3.79
CA MET A 63 -11.18 -3.34 -2.51
C MET A 63 -12.06 -2.33 -1.78
N PRO A 64 -12.98 -2.77 -0.92
CA PRO A 64 -13.82 -1.89 -0.12
C PRO A 64 -13.07 -0.75 0.55
N MET A 65 -11.89 -1.02 1.13
CA MET A 65 -11.07 0.01 1.77
C MET A 65 -10.57 1.14 0.85
N PHE A 66 -10.62 0.94 -0.47
CA PHE A 66 -10.23 1.94 -1.48
C PHE A 66 -11.43 2.49 -2.26
N ASN A 67 -12.65 2.05 -1.93
CA ASN A 67 -13.88 2.52 -2.54
C ASN A 67 -14.60 3.48 -1.57
N PRO A 68 -14.65 4.80 -1.85
CA PRO A 68 -15.32 5.78 -0.97
C PRO A 68 -16.79 5.46 -0.66
N ALA A 69 -17.45 4.64 -1.48
CA ALA A 69 -18.82 4.19 -1.21
C ALA A 69 -18.90 3.18 -0.05
N ARG A 70 -17.78 2.59 0.39
CA ARG A 70 -17.73 1.51 1.39
C ARG A 70 -17.25 1.94 2.77
N PHE A 71 -16.71 3.16 2.90
CA PHE A 71 -16.29 3.70 4.18
C PHE A 71 -16.66 5.18 4.38
N GLU A 72 -16.63 5.64 5.62
CA GLU A 72 -16.78 7.05 6.00
C GLU A 72 -15.48 7.58 6.59
N GLY A 73 -15.01 8.71 6.06
CA GLY A 73 -13.79 9.37 6.50
C GLY A 73 -12.55 8.48 6.41
N GLY A 74 -11.59 8.77 7.27
CA GLY A 74 -10.28 8.12 7.28
C GLY A 74 -9.27 8.82 6.37
N GLU A 75 -8.00 8.62 6.67
CA GLU A 75 -6.91 9.25 5.96
C GLU A 75 -6.42 8.32 4.86
N ALA A 76 -6.42 8.82 3.63
CA ALA A 76 -6.02 8.04 2.47
C ALA A 76 -5.45 8.97 1.39
N PHE A 77 -4.64 8.40 0.52
CA PHE A 77 -4.21 9.06 -0.69
C PHE A 77 -4.03 8.04 -1.81
N TRP A 78 -3.95 8.53 -3.04
CA TRP A 78 -3.43 7.74 -4.15
C TRP A 78 -2.53 8.58 -5.04
N ILE A 79 -1.62 7.89 -5.70
CA ILE A 79 -0.62 8.47 -6.58
C ILE A 79 -0.98 8.04 -7.98
N GLU A 80 -1.07 9.00 -8.88
CA GLU A 80 -1.35 8.79 -10.28
C GLU A 80 -0.13 9.18 -11.11
N GLY A 81 0.34 8.28 -11.97
CA GLY A 81 1.34 8.60 -13.00
C GLY A 81 0.66 8.82 -14.34
N ARG A 82 0.68 10.06 -14.85
CA ARG A 82 0.10 10.41 -16.16
C ARG A 82 1.16 10.65 -17.22
N ASP A 83 0.90 10.22 -18.45
CA ASP A 83 1.71 10.63 -19.60
C ASP A 83 1.33 12.03 -20.11
N ARG A 84 2.02 12.48 -21.16
CA ARG A 84 1.79 13.81 -21.80
C ARG A 84 0.41 13.96 -22.43
N ASP A 85 -0.24 12.85 -22.77
CA ASP A 85 -1.59 12.83 -23.34
C ASP A 85 -2.66 12.78 -22.22
N GLY A 86 -2.23 12.83 -20.95
CA GLY A 86 -3.10 12.80 -19.79
C GLY A 86 -3.59 11.40 -19.42
N ARG A 87 -3.10 10.34 -20.06
CA ARG A 87 -3.50 8.96 -19.76
C ARG A 87 -2.87 8.50 -18.45
N CYS A 88 -3.66 7.84 -17.60
CA CYS A 88 -3.16 7.21 -16.40
C CYS A 88 -2.41 5.92 -16.76
N LEU A 89 -1.11 5.88 -16.44
CA LEU A 89 -0.25 4.73 -16.72
C LEU A 89 0.14 3.95 -15.46
N THR A 90 0.03 4.54 -14.27
CA THR A 90 0.25 3.80 -13.01
C THR A 90 -0.54 4.41 -11.86
N VAL A 91 -0.99 3.55 -10.95
CA VAL A 91 -1.60 3.94 -9.68
C VAL A 91 -1.00 3.16 -8.51
N GLN A 92 -0.87 3.83 -7.37
CA GLN A 92 -0.65 3.21 -6.06
C GLN A 92 -1.44 3.99 -5.00
N ALA A 93 -2.19 3.31 -4.15
CA ALA A 93 -2.97 3.92 -3.08
C ALA A 93 -2.47 3.49 -1.69
N ALA A 94 -2.77 4.33 -0.70
CA ALA A 94 -2.55 4.03 0.70
C ALA A 94 -3.73 4.52 1.54
N ARG A 95 -4.06 3.75 2.59
CA ARG A 95 -5.02 4.14 3.61
C ARG A 95 -4.42 3.90 5.00
N HIS A 96 -4.52 4.89 5.87
CA HIS A 96 -4.04 4.83 7.24
C HIS A 96 -5.14 4.35 8.17
N TYR A 97 -4.75 3.57 9.18
CA TYR A 97 -5.63 3.08 10.21
C TYR A 97 -4.99 3.23 11.57
N HIS A 98 -5.84 3.48 12.55
CA HIS A 98 -5.56 3.25 13.96
C HIS A 98 -6.45 2.11 14.43
N LEU A 99 -5.87 0.92 14.61
CA LEU A 99 -6.60 -0.25 15.08
C LEU A 99 -6.93 -0.11 16.57
N ASN A 100 -8.16 -0.47 16.94
CA ASN A 100 -8.59 -0.59 18.33
C ASN A 100 -8.16 -1.93 18.98
N GLY A 101 -7.60 -2.83 18.18
CA GLY A 101 -7.23 -4.20 18.53
C GLY A 101 -6.13 -4.74 17.59
N SER A 102 -6.13 -6.05 17.35
CA SER A 102 -5.23 -6.69 16.39
C SER A 102 -5.71 -6.54 14.94
N LEU A 103 -4.81 -6.76 13.98
CA LEU A 103 -5.17 -6.83 12.57
C LEU A 103 -6.10 -8.01 12.30
N THR A 104 -5.94 -9.13 13.03
CA THR A 104 -6.89 -10.24 12.94
C THR A 104 -8.29 -9.78 13.30
N GLU A 105 -8.46 -9.13 14.45
CA GLU A 105 -9.77 -8.63 14.90
C GLU A 105 -10.39 -7.69 13.85
N ALA A 106 -9.60 -6.74 13.32
CA ALA A 106 -10.07 -5.78 12.32
C ALA A 106 -10.41 -6.41 10.95
N LEU A 107 -9.76 -7.53 10.61
CA LEU A 107 -10.10 -8.31 9.42
C LEU A 107 -11.39 -9.08 9.66
N GLU A 108 -11.51 -9.79 10.78
CA GLU A 108 -12.62 -10.70 11.08
C GLU A 108 -13.93 -9.97 11.40
N ASP A 109 -13.87 -8.80 12.04
CA ASP A 109 -15.02 -7.93 12.24
C ASP A 109 -15.34 -7.03 11.04
N LEU A 110 -14.54 -7.14 9.98
CA LEU A 110 -14.61 -6.39 8.72
C LEU A 110 -14.41 -4.87 8.84
N SER A 111 -13.99 -4.35 10.00
CA SER A 111 -13.78 -2.91 10.23
C SER A 111 -12.61 -2.34 9.43
N LEU A 112 -11.66 -3.18 9.01
CA LEU A 112 -10.61 -2.76 8.07
C LEU A 112 -11.20 -2.41 6.68
N PHE A 113 -12.31 -3.04 6.31
CA PHE A 113 -12.91 -2.95 4.97
C PHE A 113 -14.03 -1.93 4.89
N TYR A 114 -14.87 -1.85 5.91
CA TYR A 114 -16.12 -1.10 5.88
C TYR A 114 -16.25 -0.12 7.05
N SER A 115 -16.87 1.02 6.79
CA SER A 115 -17.31 1.94 7.84
C SER A 115 -18.51 2.78 7.35
N PRO A 116 -19.70 2.66 7.94
CA PRO A 116 -20.05 1.74 9.02
C PRO A 116 -20.16 0.29 8.51
N HIS A 117 -20.20 -0.66 9.44
CA HIS A 117 -20.13 -2.11 9.15
C HIS A 117 -21.27 -2.62 8.24
N GLU A 118 -22.43 -1.95 8.25
CA GLU A 118 -23.61 -2.27 7.45
C GLU A 118 -23.38 -2.13 5.93
N ARG A 119 -22.22 -1.59 5.52
CA ARG A 119 -21.81 -1.54 4.12
C ARG A 119 -21.26 -2.88 3.60
N ALA A 120 -21.03 -3.85 4.49
CA ALA A 120 -20.73 -5.23 4.15
C ALA A 120 -21.98 -5.98 3.65
N SER A 121 -21.78 -7.04 2.86
CA SER A 121 -22.86 -7.92 2.43
C SER A 121 -23.36 -8.79 3.60
N ALA A 122 -24.65 -9.13 3.59
CA ALA A 122 -25.18 -10.12 4.53
C ALA A 122 -24.47 -11.47 4.32
N GLY A 123 -23.89 -12.01 5.39
CA GLY A 123 -23.12 -13.27 5.34
C GLY A 123 -21.68 -13.12 4.84
N GLU A 124 -21.22 -11.89 4.59
CA GLU A 124 -19.80 -11.63 4.34
C GLU A 124 -18.98 -11.95 5.60
N SER A 125 -17.82 -12.57 5.38
CA SER A 125 -16.91 -12.92 6.46
C SER A 125 -15.47 -12.93 5.97
N CYS A 126 -14.55 -12.52 6.83
CA CYS A 126 -13.13 -12.71 6.63
C CYS A 126 -12.58 -13.51 7.81
N THR A 127 -11.69 -14.46 7.54
CA THR A 127 -11.01 -15.25 8.57
C THR A 127 -9.51 -15.10 8.35
N CYS A 128 -8.77 -14.81 9.40
CA CYS A 128 -7.33 -14.61 9.33
C CYS A 128 -6.62 -15.54 10.30
N THR A 129 -5.97 -16.59 9.78
CA THR A 129 -5.20 -17.53 10.62
C THR A 129 -3.69 -17.26 10.59
N VAL A 130 -3.27 -16.09 10.09
CA VAL A 130 -1.87 -15.66 10.10
C VAL A 130 -1.47 -15.26 11.53
N PRO A 131 -0.58 -15.98 12.23
CA PRO A 131 -0.28 -15.69 13.63
C PRO A 131 0.29 -14.29 13.85
N GLU A 132 1.07 -13.77 12.90
CA GLU A 132 1.67 -12.45 13.01
C GLU A 132 0.63 -11.32 12.92
N ALA A 133 -0.54 -11.55 12.32
CA ALA A 133 -1.61 -10.55 12.28
C ALA A 133 -2.13 -10.20 13.69
N GLU A 134 -2.08 -11.14 14.63
CA GLU A 134 -2.43 -10.89 16.04
C GLU A 134 -1.49 -9.89 16.71
N THR A 135 -0.24 -9.82 16.24
CA THR A 135 0.77 -8.93 16.81
C THR A 135 0.76 -7.53 16.19
N ILE A 136 0.10 -7.37 15.04
CA ILE A 136 -0.02 -6.09 14.35
C ILE A 136 -1.17 -5.31 14.99
N THR A 137 -0.84 -4.26 15.73
CA THR A 137 -1.78 -3.41 16.47
C THR A 137 -1.44 -1.94 16.27
N GLY A 138 -2.37 -1.04 16.62
CA GLY A 138 -2.14 0.40 16.60
C GLY A 138 -2.11 1.02 15.19
N SER A 139 -1.14 1.91 14.92
CA SER A 139 -1.03 2.63 13.65
C SER A 139 -0.44 1.76 12.54
N LEU A 140 -1.19 1.60 11.45
CA LEU A 140 -0.73 0.90 10.26
C LEU A 140 -1.20 1.60 8.98
N VAL A 141 -0.51 1.30 7.88
CA VAL A 141 -0.94 1.69 6.54
C VAL A 141 -1.20 0.45 5.71
N TYR A 142 -2.37 0.40 5.08
CA TYR A 142 -2.63 -0.54 4.00
C TYR A 142 -2.16 0.10 2.69
N SER A 143 -1.16 -0.47 2.03
CA SER A 143 -0.70 -0.03 0.71
C SER A 143 -1.24 -0.99 -0.36
N GLY A 144 -1.89 -0.47 -1.40
CA GLY A 144 -2.54 -1.31 -2.40
C GLY A 144 -3.16 -0.54 -3.56
N SER A 145 -4.21 -1.11 -4.14
CA SER A 145 -4.85 -0.60 -5.37
C SER A 145 -3.86 -0.32 -6.50
N THR A 146 -2.87 -1.21 -6.65
CA THR A 146 -1.77 -1.01 -7.58
C THR A 146 -2.21 -1.26 -9.03
N PHE A 147 -1.83 -0.35 -9.92
CA PHE A 147 -1.95 -0.50 -11.36
C PHE A 147 -0.67 -0.12 -12.08
N ALA A 148 -0.35 -0.89 -13.11
CA ALA A 148 0.68 -0.57 -14.08
C ALA A 148 0.13 -0.88 -15.47
N HIS A 149 -0.02 0.15 -16.30
CA HIS A 149 -0.41 0.00 -17.68
C HIS A 149 0.60 -0.89 -18.43
N PRO A 150 0.16 -1.73 -19.38
CA PRO A 150 1.04 -2.61 -20.15
C PRO A 150 2.29 -1.92 -20.74
N ASP A 151 2.15 -0.66 -21.17
CA ASP A 151 3.24 0.15 -21.73
C ASP A 151 4.40 0.41 -20.76
N LEU A 152 4.15 0.33 -19.44
CA LEU A 152 5.17 0.49 -18.40
C LEU A 152 5.77 -0.84 -17.90
N ARG A 153 5.40 -1.98 -18.49
CA ARG A 153 6.00 -3.27 -18.13
C ARG A 153 7.52 -3.25 -18.35
N GLY A 154 8.24 -3.88 -17.42
CA GLY A 154 9.71 -3.90 -17.45
C GLY A 154 10.38 -2.56 -17.08
N ARG A 155 9.62 -1.47 -16.91
CA ARG A 155 10.18 -0.14 -16.61
C ARG A 155 10.34 0.16 -15.12
N GLY A 156 10.17 -0.85 -14.26
CA GLY A 156 10.44 -0.72 -12.82
C GLY A 156 9.29 -0.16 -11.97
N VAL A 157 8.07 -0.03 -12.50
CA VAL A 157 6.88 0.45 -11.74
C VAL A 157 6.72 -0.28 -10.40
N ALA A 158 6.76 -1.62 -10.43
CA ALA A 158 6.64 -2.47 -9.24
C ALA A 158 7.76 -2.21 -8.20
N LYS A 159 8.92 -1.69 -8.62
CA LYS A 159 10.01 -1.35 -7.71
C LYS A 159 9.80 0.04 -7.09
N VAL A 160 9.29 0.99 -7.87
CA VAL A 160 9.24 2.40 -7.45
C VAL A 160 7.94 2.75 -6.73
N MET A 161 6.78 2.44 -7.31
CA MET A 161 5.51 2.97 -6.83
C MET A 161 5.11 2.50 -5.42
N PRO A 162 5.24 1.21 -5.04
CA PRO A 162 4.96 0.78 -3.68
C PRO A 162 5.87 1.44 -2.64
N ARG A 163 7.14 1.69 -2.97
CA ARG A 163 8.10 2.37 -2.09
C ARG A 163 7.80 3.85 -1.94
N LEU A 164 7.43 4.52 -3.03
CA LEU A 164 6.96 5.90 -2.99
C LEU A 164 5.73 6.04 -2.09
N SER A 165 4.74 5.16 -2.24
CA SER A 165 3.55 5.15 -1.37
C SER A 165 3.92 4.97 0.10
N ARG A 166 4.83 4.04 0.44
CA ARG A 166 5.28 3.88 1.83
C ARG A 166 6.03 5.10 2.38
N ALA A 167 6.90 5.71 1.57
CA ALA A 167 7.65 6.89 1.95
C ALA A 167 6.72 8.09 2.20
N LEU A 168 5.74 8.33 1.31
CA LEU A 168 4.75 9.39 1.50
C LEU A 168 3.86 9.13 2.72
N ALA A 169 3.41 7.89 2.90
CA ALA A 169 2.66 7.51 4.09
C ALA A 169 3.46 7.80 5.36
N TRP A 170 4.76 7.48 5.38
CA TRP A 170 5.62 7.74 6.54
C TRP A 170 5.77 9.25 6.81
N LEU A 171 5.95 10.05 5.76
CA LEU A 171 6.03 11.50 5.86
C LEU A 171 4.73 12.14 6.40
N LEU A 172 3.58 11.56 6.07
CA LEU A 172 2.27 12.07 6.48
C LEU A 172 1.87 11.59 7.89
N TRP A 173 2.05 10.29 8.17
CA TRP A 173 1.43 9.63 9.32
C TRP A 173 2.42 8.95 10.27
N ARG A 174 3.69 8.80 9.86
CA ARG A 174 4.74 8.13 10.65
C ARG A 174 4.31 6.74 11.13
N GLN A 175 3.68 5.98 10.24
CA GLN A 175 3.20 4.63 10.54
C GLN A 175 4.34 3.70 10.93
N ARG A 176 4.04 2.74 11.80
CA ARG A 176 5.00 1.73 12.27
C ARG A 176 5.01 0.46 11.43
N THR A 177 3.89 0.17 10.78
CA THR A 177 3.69 -1.05 9.99
C THR A 177 3.01 -0.70 8.68
N THR A 178 3.51 -1.26 7.59
CA THR A 178 2.78 -1.27 6.32
C THR A 178 2.37 -2.68 5.99
N ILE A 179 1.10 -2.87 5.64
CA ILE A 179 0.55 -4.15 5.19
C ILE A 179 0.01 -4.04 3.75
N SER A 180 -0.20 -5.19 3.14
CA SER A 180 -1.05 -5.36 1.97
C SER A 180 -1.60 -6.79 1.98
N MET A 181 -2.68 -7.03 1.25
CA MET A 181 -3.14 -8.37 0.92
C MET A 181 -3.05 -8.56 -0.58
N VAL A 182 -2.55 -9.72 -0.98
CA VAL A 182 -2.27 -10.05 -2.37
C VAL A 182 -2.83 -11.41 -2.73
N ASP A 183 -3.19 -11.56 -3.99
CA ASP A 183 -3.42 -12.87 -4.59
C ASP A 183 -2.11 -13.69 -4.48
N PRO A 184 -2.16 -14.93 -3.97
CA PRO A 184 -1.01 -15.80 -3.84
C PRO A 184 -0.18 -15.98 -5.11
N VAL A 185 -0.79 -15.85 -6.30
CA VAL A 185 -0.11 -15.93 -7.59
C VAL A 185 0.93 -14.82 -7.77
N LEU A 186 0.77 -13.66 -7.09
CA LEU A 186 1.74 -12.57 -7.12
C LEU A 186 3.01 -12.91 -6.32
N ILE A 187 2.91 -13.77 -5.31
CA ILE A 187 4.05 -14.29 -4.56
C ILE A 187 4.84 -15.23 -5.48
N GLU A 188 4.16 -16.17 -6.11
CA GLU A 188 4.76 -17.19 -7.01
C GLU A 188 5.46 -16.55 -8.21
N LYS A 189 4.91 -15.45 -8.73
CA LYS A 189 5.51 -14.67 -9.84
C LYS A 189 6.63 -13.71 -9.39
N GLY A 190 6.98 -13.67 -8.11
CA GLY A 190 8.01 -12.78 -7.57
C GLY A 190 7.65 -11.29 -7.56
N VAL A 191 6.36 -10.95 -7.76
CA VAL A 191 5.90 -9.56 -7.79
C VAL A 191 5.97 -8.94 -6.40
N VAL A 192 5.63 -9.71 -5.35
CA VAL A 192 5.74 -9.29 -3.95
C VAL A 192 7.18 -8.94 -3.56
N ALA A 193 8.15 -9.74 -4.02
CA ALA A 193 9.56 -9.45 -3.81
C ALA A 193 9.99 -8.16 -4.54
N ALA A 194 9.47 -7.90 -5.74
CA ALA A 194 9.72 -6.65 -6.46
C ALA A 194 9.15 -5.43 -5.70
N TYR A 195 8.01 -5.57 -5.01
CA TYR A 195 7.43 -4.55 -4.13
C TYR A 195 8.27 -4.29 -2.87
N GLY A 196 9.21 -5.19 -2.54
CA GLY A 196 10.12 -5.08 -1.39
C GLY A 196 9.70 -5.81 -0.13
N TYR A 197 8.53 -6.46 -0.15
CA TYR A 197 8.06 -7.25 0.99
C TYR A 197 8.83 -8.56 1.11
N ARG A 198 9.13 -8.94 2.35
CA ARG A 198 9.78 -10.21 2.69
C ARG A 198 8.97 -11.08 3.63
N ARG A 199 8.13 -10.47 4.47
CA ARG A 199 7.24 -11.19 5.38
C ARG A 199 5.94 -11.51 4.67
N ILE A 200 5.56 -12.78 4.72
CA ILE A 200 4.42 -13.34 4.00
C ILE A 200 3.74 -14.34 4.93
N GLY A 201 2.43 -14.19 5.09
CA GLY A 201 1.55 -15.11 5.82
C GLY A 201 0.38 -15.43 4.90
N ARG A 202 0.11 -16.72 4.68
CA ARG A 202 -1.03 -17.16 3.86
C ARG A 202 -2.22 -17.44 4.78
N ASP A 203 -3.38 -17.68 4.18
CA ASP A 203 -4.61 -18.05 4.88
C ASP A 203 -5.39 -16.86 5.46
N ILE A 204 -5.53 -15.80 4.66
CA ILE A 204 -6.65 -14.86 4.79
C ILE A 204 -7.74 -15.33 3.83
N ILE A 205 -8.87 -15.74 4.37
CA ILE A 205 -10.01 -16.27 3.63
C ILE A 205 -11.14 -15.26 3.73
N TRP A 206 -11.46 -14.60 2.61
CA TRP A 206 -12.58 -13.67 2.52
C TRP A 206 -13.68 -14.29 1.67
N ARG A 207 -14.90 -14.33 2.20
CA ARG A 207 -16.07 -14.90 1.55
C ARG A 207 -17.19 -13.89 1.45
N GLY A 208 -17.86 -13.85 0.29
CA GLY A 208 -19.02 -13.00 0.04
C GLY A 208 -18.71 -11.50 -0.02
N SER A 209 -17.47 -11.08 -0.35
CA SER A 209 -17.12 -9.67 -0.48
C SER A 209 -18.04 -8.96 -1.49
N VAL A 210 -18.66 -7.85 -1.09
CA VAL A 210 -19.63 -7.10 -1.92
C VAL A 210 -19.06 -6.80 -3.32
N ASP A 211 -17.78 -6.42 -3.39
CA ASP A 211 -17.18 -5.92 -4.62
C ASP A 211 -16.40 -7.01 -5.40
N GLN A 212 -16.14 -8.17 -4.78
CA GLN A 212 -15.11 -9.11 -5.27
C GLN A 212 -15.48 -10.59 -5.16
N GLY A 213 -16.53 -10.93 -4.41
CA GLY A 213 -16.89 -12.31 -4.11
C GLY A 213 -15.90 -12.96 -3.15
N ASP A 214 -15.50 -14.19 -3.47
CA ASP A 214 -14.63 -15.00 -2.61
C ASP A 214 -13.16 -14.80 -3.00
N LEU A 215 -12.31 -14.55 -2.00
CA LEU A 215 -10.88 -14.33 -2.16
C LEU A 215 -10.08 -15.17 -1.17
N ASP A 216 -9.02 -15.81 -1.67
CA ASP A 216 -7.97 -16.40 -0.85
C ASP A 216 -6.74 -15.53 -0.99
N LEU A 217 -6.30 -14.92 0.11
CA LEU A 217 -5.30 -13.87 0.13
C LEU A 217 -4.12 -14.25 1.01
N ALA A 218 -2.98 -13.66 0.70
CA ALA A 218 -1.82 -13.66 1.58
C ALA A 218 -1.60 -12.25 2.16
N LEU A 219 -1.33 -12.18 3.46
CA LEU A 219 -0.81 -11.00 4.13
C LEU A 219 0.66 -10.82 3.76
N ILE A 220 1.02 -9.61 3.36
CA ILE A 220 2.41 -9.18 3.26
C ILE A 220 2.59 -7.93 4.11
N TRP A 221 3.69 -7.87 4.84
CA TRP A 221 3.93 -6.73 5.73
C TRP A 221 5.41 -6.41 5.88
N MET A 222 5.65 -5.21 6.41
CA MET A 222 6.95 -4.74 6.86
C MET A 222 6.77 -3.78 8.02
N ASP A 223 7.71 -3.82 8.95
CA ASP A 223 7.85 -2.76 9.95
C ASP A 223 8.59 -1.53 9.36
N GLU A 224 8.63 -0.46 10.15
CA GLU A 224 9.28 0.79 9.79
C GLU A 224 10.75 0.62 9.44
N GLU A 225 11.50 -0.17 10.21
CA GLU A 225 12.93 -0.38 10.00
C GLU A 225 13.18 -1.10 8.66
N GLU A 226 12.40 -2.15 8.39
CA GLU A 226 12.43 -2.87 7.12
C GLU A 226 12.07 -1.96 5.93
N ALA A 227 11.07 -1.10 6.10
CA ALA A 227 10.66 -0.14 5.07
C ALA A 227 11.76 0.88 4.77
N MET A 228 12.40 1.44 5.80
CA MET A 228 13.51 2.40 5.64
C MET A 228 14.75 1.74 5.01
N ALA A 229 15.11 0.53 5.46
CA ALA A 229 16.22 -0.21 4.89
C ALA A 229 15.98 -0.61 3.43
N ASP A 230 14.74 -0.91 3.05
CA ASP A 230 14.37 -1.20 1.66
C ASP A 230 14.38 0.04 0.77
N ALA A 231 13.90 1.19 1.25
CA ALA A 231 13.99 2.46 0.53
C ALA A 231 15.44 2.89 0.28
N SER A 232 16.29 2.88 1.32
CA SER A 232 17.71 3.25 1.21
C SER A 232 18.44 2.41 0.17
N ARG A 233 18.26 1.07 0.19
CA ARG A 233 18.90 0.18 -0.79
C ARG A 233 18.53 0.50 -2.23
N ILE A 234 17.28 0.90 -2.50
CA ILE A 234 16.84 1.24 -3.85
C ILE A 234 17.42 2.56 -4.31
N ILE A 235 17.48 3.56 -3.43
CA ILE A 235 18.09 4.87 -3.73
C ILE A 235 19.58 4.67 -4.05
N GLU A 236 20.33 3.98 -3.18
CA GLU A 236 21.76 3.70 -3.36
C GLU A 236 22.03 2.89 -4.65
N SER A 237 21.21 1.88 -4.93
CA SER A 237 21.34 1.07 -6.15
C SER A 237 21.09 1.86 -7.44
N ALA A 238 20.32 2.96 -7.36
CA ALA A 238 20.06 3.83 -8.49
C ALA A 238 21.21 4.81 -8.71
N GLU A 239 21.74 5.38 -7.63
CA GLU A 239 22.90 6.28 -7.66
C GLU A 239 24.15 5.58 -8.19
N ALA A 240 24.37 4.31 -7.83
CA ALA A 240 25.51 3.52 -8.30
C ALA A 240 25.46 3.15 -9.81
N ARG A 241 24.35 3.45 -10.51
CA ARG A 241 24.17 3.18 -11.94
C ARG A 241 24.28 4.42 -12.83
N VAL A 242 24.52 5.58 -12.22
CA VAL A 242 24.78 6.87 -12.88
C VAL A 242 26.29 7.05 -13.01
#